data_AF-A0A8S2JQV9-F1
#
_entry.id   AF-A0A8S2JQV9-F1
#
_cell.length_a   1.000
_cell.length_b   1.000
_cell.length_c   1.000
_cell.angle_alpha   90.00
_cell.angle_beta   90.00
_cell.angle_gamma   90.00
#
_symmetry.space_group_name_H-M   'P 1'
#
loop_
_entity.id
_entity.type
_entity.pdbx_description
1 polymer ?
#
loop_
_entity_poly.entity_id
_entity_poly.type
_entity_poly.pdbx_seq_one_letter_code
_entity_poly.pdbx_strand_id
1 'polypeptide(L)'
;QVSVCSSQAENHPYGLQNSWLSSSNRQHQFGNLESLRSELKSSFNFDEFAWPPDGELYPGRFVTDCEHIASGSCRAAYLGTDTQTKQPVVIKQFVADHVDSRKLDRYWSEDIEASRVAQNFSNKYNEYMNTSKPIYFIIPIVHHCSNNIGQPFKSCERVLIEPYLGDSYEKFNTNHGMIIQSSTQGFSMPTLSHFSYHISGGQYLLCDLQGIKKSGRYILTDPVICSLTEQFGLTDLGEDGIRSFFANHKCTPLCEISWLKHPSPQQYPHNITLHGTLFRF
;
A
#
# COMPACT_ATOMS: atom_id res chain seq x y z
N GLN A 1 -11.33 10.51 21.24
CA GLN A 1 -11.26 9.63 22.43
C GLN A 1 -11.33 8.21 21.93
N VAL A 2 -10.27 7.43 22.18
CA VAL A 2 -10.08 6.09 21.61
C VAL A 2 -10.84 5.10 22.48
N SER A 3 -11.84 4.40 21.91
CA SER A 3 -12.48 3.27 22.59
C SER A 3 -11.52 2.09 22.58
N VAL A 4 -10.85 1.91 23.72
CA VAL A 4 -10.08 0.71 24.04
C VAL A 4 -11.05 -0.49 24.01
N CYS A 5 -10.66 -1.56 23.34
CA CYS A 5 -11.40 -2.83 23.36
C CYS A 5 -11.41 -3.37 24.80
N SER A 6 -12.44 -3.04 25.57
CA SER A 6 -12.63 -3.56 26.92
C SER A 6 -13.49 -4.82 26.86
N SER A 7 -12.87 -5.95 27.15
CA SER A 7 -13.53 -7.19 27.51
C SER A 7 -14.18 -7.06 28.89
N GLN A 8 -15.51 -7.11 28.97
CA GLN A 8 -16.20 -7.45 30.21
C GLN A 8 -17.22 -8.55 29.91
N ALA A 9 -16.89 -9.75 30.38
CA ALA A 9 -17.81 -10.85 30.52
C ALA A 9 -18.65 -10.58 31.78
N GLU A 10 -19.95 -10.30 31.60
CA GLU A 10 -20.92 -10.31 32.69
C GLU A 10 -21.72 -11.60 32.65
N ASN A 11 -21.55 -12.38 33.72
CA ASN A 11 -22.40 -13.50 34.07
C ASN A 11 -23.81 -13.00 34.39
N HIS A 12 -24.84 -13.53 33.72
CA HIS A 12 -26.16 -13.62 34.32
C HIS A 12 -26.81 -14.99 34.03
N PRO A 13 -27.50 -15.60 35.01
CA PRO A 13 -27.81 -17.02 34.99
C PRO A 13 -29.30 -17.27 34.79
N TYR A 14 -29.75 -17.65 33.60
CA TYR A 14 -31.01 -18.40 33.45
C TYR A 14 -30.91 -19.30 32.23
N GLY A 15 -30.90 -20.60 32.50
CA GLY A 15 -30.90 -21.63 31.47
C GLY A 15 -32.24 -21.72 30.75
N LEU A 16 -32.18 -21.94 29.44
CA LEU A 16 -33.18 -22.69 28.69
C LEU A 16 -32.47 -23.63 27.72
N GLN A 17 -33.01 -24.84 27.63
CA GLN A 17 -32.47 -26.02 26.98
C GLN A 17 -32.26 -25.87 25.47
N ASN A 18 -31.20 -26.54 25.02
CA ASN A 18 -30.92 -27.08 23.68
C ASN A 18 -32.14 -27.18 22.73
N SER A 19 -32.02 -26.54 21.57
CA SER A 19 -32.49 -27.13 20.31
C SER A 19 -31.43 -26.93 19.23
N TRP A 20 -30.92 -28.05 18.72
CA TRP A 20 -30.06 -28.09 17.55
C TRP A 20 -30.88 -27.69 16.33
N LEU A 21 -30.72 -26.46 15.86
CA LEU A 21 -31.23 -26.06 14.55
C LEU A 21 -30.19 -26.40 13.48
N SER A 22 -30.62 -27.28 12.59
CA SER A 22 -29.88 -27.83 11.46
C SER A 22 -29.27 -26.76 10.55
N SER A 23 -28.15 -27.12 9.95
CA SER A 23 -27.28 -26.38 9.02
C SER A 23 -27.93 -25.88 7.71
N SER A 24 -29.26 -25.82 7.61
CA SER A 24 -30.00 -25.56 6.38
C SER A 24 -30.69 -24.18 6.30
N ASN A 25 -30.72 -23.37 7.36
CA ASN A 25 -31.45 -22.09 7.37
C ASN A 25 -30.58 -20.82 7.29
N ARG A 26 -29.29 -20.92 6.99
CA ARG A 26 -28.40 -19.75 6.79
C ARG A 26 -28.27 -19.27 5.34
N GLN A 27 -29.00 -19.89 4.40
CA GLN A 27 -28.86 -19.62 2.96
C GLN A 27 -29.82 -18.57 2.38
N HIS A 28 -30.70 -17.96 3.19
CA HIS A 28 -31.72 -17.03 2.66
C HIS A 28 -31.47 -15.53 2.89
N GLN A 29 -30.28 -15.13 3.34
CA GLN A 29 -29.94 -13.70 3.52
C GLN A 29 -28.66 -13.22 2.84
N PHE A 30 -27.97 -14.09 2.10
CA PHE A 30 -26.84 -13.72 1.27
C PHE A 30 -27.18 -14.06 -0.17
N GLY A 31 -27.36 -13.01 -1.00
CA GLY A 31 -27.41 -13.17 -2.44
C GLY A 31 -26.21 -13.99 -2.93
N ASN A 32 -26.39 -14.68 -4.06
CA ASN A 32 -25.43 -15.60 -4.67
C ASN A 32 -23.97 -15.13 -4.48
N LEU A 33 -23.21 -15.84 -3.65
CA LEU A 33 -21.81 -15.55 -3.32
C LEU A 33 -20.92 -15.45 -4.57
N GLU A 34 -21.27 -16.12 -5.67
CA GLU A 34 -20.54 -16.01 -6.93
C GLU A 34 -20.82 -14.69 -7.67
N SER A 35 -22.03 -14.14 -7.55
CA SER A 35 -22.37 -12.82 -8.10
C SER A 35 -21.67 -11.71 -7.33
N LEU A 36 -21.62 -11.80 -5.99
CA LEU A 36 -20.87 -10.86 -5.15
C LEU A 36 -19.35 -10.95 -5.43
N ARG A 37 -18.81 -12.15 -5.63
CA ARG A 37 -17.39 -12.36 -6.00
C ARG A 37 -17.05 -11.82 -7.38
N SER A 38 -17.99 -11.85 -8.32
CA SER A 38 -17.84 -11.22 -9.63
C SER A 38 -17.83 -9.69 -9.54
N GLU A 39 -18.64 -9.09 -8.66
CA GLU A 39 -18.68 -7.63 -8.45
C GLU A 39 -17.45 -7.12 -7.67
N LEU A 40 -16.92 -7.90 -6.72
CA LEU A 40 -15.76 -7.55 -5.89
C LEU A 40 -14.40 -7.56 -6.62
N LYS A 41 -14.31 -8.10 -7.84
CA LYS A 41 -13.08 -8.04 -8.66
C LYS A 41 -12.86 -6.69 -9.35
N SER A 42 -13.82 -5.77 -9.25
CA SER A 42 -13.63 -4.42 -9.75
C SER A 42 -12.67 -3.63 -8.83
N SER A 43 -11.84 -2.76 -9.42
CA SER A 43 -11.01 -1.84 -8.62
C SER A 43 -11.87 -0.79 -7.93
N PHE A 44 -11.39 -0.25 -6.81
CA PHE A 44 -12.01 0.86 -6.09
C PHE A 44 -12.42 2.00 -7.04
N ASN A 45 -13.63 2.52 -6.85
CA ASN A 45 -14.18 3.57 -7.69
C ASN A 45 -13.77 4.97 -7.19
N PHE A 46 -12.59 5.43 -7.63
CA PHE A 46 -12.07 6.77 -7.35
C PHE A 46 -12.81 7.94 -8.02
N ASP A 47 -13.82 7.66 -8.86
CA ASP A 47 -14.62 8.71 -9.50
C ASP A 47 -15.87 9.04 -8.67
N GLU A 48 -16.33 8.10 -7.82
CA GLU A 48 -17.48 8.28 -6.93
C GLU A 48 -17.10 8.37 -5.45
N PHE A 49 -15.98 7.75 -5.04
CA PHE A 49 -15.58 7.66 -3.65
C PHE A 49 -14.21 8.32 -3.40
N ALA A 50 -14.13 9.09 -2.32
CA ALA A 50 -12.89 9.68 -1.85
C ALA A 50 -12.04 8.68 -1.04
N TRP A 51 -10.74 8.93 -0.99
CA TRP A 51 -9.81 8.24 -0.10
C TRP A 51 -8.90 9.26 0.63
N PRO A 52 -8.67 9.14 1.95
CA PRO A 52 -9.32 8.23 2.90
C PRO A 52 -10.85 8.37 2.89
N PRO A 53 -11.59 7.32 3.26
CA PRO A 53 -13.02 7.34 3.06
C PRO A 53 -13.68 8.16 4.17
N ASP A 54 -14.71 8.92 3.81
CA ASP A 54 -15.45 9.77 4.75
C ASP A 54 -16.12 8.95 5.86
N GLY A 55 -16.51 9.62 6.94
CA GLY A 55 -17.23 9.03 8.08
C GLY A 55 -16.31 8.40 9.14
N GLU A 56 -16.92 7.80 10.15
CA GLU A 56 -16.23 7.24 11.31
C GLU A 56 -15.44 5.96 10.96
N LEU A 57 -14.26 5.80 11.54
CA LEU A 57 -13.46 4.57 11.45
C LEU A 57 -13.73 3.68 12.67
N TYR A 58 -14.88 3.00 12.67
CA TYR A 58 -15.28 2.10 13.77
C TYR A 58 -14.71 0.67 13.60
N PRO A 59 -14.57 -0.10 14.70
CA PRO A 59 -14.20 -1.51 14.62
C PRO A 59 -15.17 -2.30 13.73
N GLY A 60 -14.65 -3.02 12.73
CA GLY A 60 -15.48 -3.76 11.78
C GLY A 60 -15.95 -2.96 10.56
N ARG A 61 -15.52 -1.69 10.41
CA ARG A 61 -15.75 -0.95 9.15
C ARG A 61 -15.17 -1.70 7.95
N PHE A 62 -13.94 -2.18 8.06
CA PHE A 62 -13.28 -2.99 7.04
C PHE A 62 -13.34 -4.46 7.45
N VAL A 63 -13.88 -5.29 6.57
CA VAL A 63 -14.02 -6.74 6.77
C VAL A 63 -13.31 -7.50 5.66
N THR A 64 -12.94 -8.74 5.91
CA THR A 64 -12.25 -9.60 4.95
C THR A 64 -12.65 -11.04 5.18
N ASP A 65 -12.73 -11.82 4.09
CA ASP A 65 -12.82 -13.29 4.15
C ASP A 65 -11.43 -13.94 4.20
N CYS A 66 -10.38 -13.15 4.45
CA CYS A 66 -8.98 -13.56 4.47
C CYS A 66 -8.46 -14.11 3.14
N GLU A 67 -9.04 -13.66 2.02
CA GLU A 67 -8.54 -13.97 0.68
C GLU A 67 -7.18 -13.29 0.47
N HIS A 68 -6.12 -14.10 0.41
CA HIS A 68 -4.77 -13.62 0.10
C HIS A 68 -4.70 -13.23 -1.37
N ILE A 69 -4.24 -12.00 -1.64
CA ILE A 69 -4.10 -11.49 -3.01
C ILE A 69 -2.64 -11.39 -3.44
N ALA A 70 -1.73 -11.05 -2.52
CA ALA A 70 -0.33 -10.86 -2.86
C ALA A 70 0.57 -10.80 -1.62
N SER A 71 1.85 -11.10 -1.79
CA SER A 71 2.88 -10.88 -0.76
C SER A 71 4.04 -10.08 -1.33
N GLY A 72 4.45 -9.06 -0.59
CA GLY A 72 5.71 -8.34 -0.78
C GLY A 72 6.77 -8.83 0.19
N SER A 73 7.93 -8.17 0.22
CA SER A 73 9.03 -8.51 1.14
C SER A 73 8.67 -8.29 2.61
N CYS A 74 7.90 -7.24 2.92
CA CYS A 74 7.61 -6.86 4.31
C CYS A 74 6.14 -7.10 4.71
N ARG A 75 5.23 -7.27 3.74
CA ARG A 75 3.78 -7.26 4.00
C ARG A 75 3.06 -8.28 3.13
N ALA A 76 2.02 -8.89 3.70
CA ALA A 76 1.04 -9.69 2.99
C ALA A 76 -0.26 -8.90 2.84
N ALA A 77 -0.88 -9.00 1.66
CA ALA A 77 -2.07 -8.26 1.27
C ALA A 77 -3.26 -9.21 1.11
N TYR A 78 -4.41 -8.80 1.63
CA TYR A 78 -5.66 -9.56 1.60
C TYR A 78 -6.79 -8.68 1.09
N LEU A 79 -7.70 -9.26 0.30
CA LEU A 79 -8.87 -8.56 -0.18
C LEU A 79 -9.85 -8.32 0.97
N GLY A 80 -10.42 -7.13 1.05
CA GLY A 80 -11.46 -6.77 2.00
C GLY A 80 -12.48 -5.83 1.39
N THR A 81 -13.46 -5.44 2.21
CA THR A 81 -14.56 -4.57 1.82
C THR A 81 -14.80 -3.52 2.90
N ASP A 82 -14.94 -2.25 2.50
CA ASP A 82 -15.51 -1.23 3.37
C ASP A 82 -17.03 -1.47 3.48
N THR A 83 -17.49 -1.83 4.66
CA THR A 83 -18.91 -2.13 4.94
C THR A 83 -19.84 -0.94 4.74
N GLN A 84 -19.33 0.30 4.80
CA GLN A 84 -20.13 1.50 4.60
C GLN A 84 -20.32 1.82 3.12
N THR A 85 -19.21 1.89 2.37
CA THR A 85 -19.22 2.27 0.95
C THR A 85 -19.41 1.09 0.00
N LYS A 86 -19.27 -0.14 0.51
CA LYS A 86 -19.21 -1.40 -0.25
C LYS A 86 -18.05 -1.48 -1.24
N GLN A 87 -17.09 -0.57 -1.16
CA GLN A 87 -15.93 -0.56 -2.03
C GLN A 87 -14.88 -1.60 -1.61
N PRO A 88 -14.18 -2.21 -2.57
CA PRO A 88 -13.12 -3.17 -2.28
C PRO A 88 -11.85 -2.45 -1.79
N VAL A 89 -11.26 -3.01 -0.74
CA VAL A 89 -10.03 -2.52 -0.10
C VAL A 89 -9.00 -3.65 0.01
N VAL A 90 -7.77 -3.28 0.29
CA VAL A 90 -6.70 -4.19 0.67
C VAL A 90 -6.40 -4.01 2.15
N ILE A 91 -6.32 -5.12 2.87
CA ILE A 91 -5.87 -5.20 4.25
C ILE A 91 -4.44 -5.76 4.24
N LYS A 92 -3.48 -4.99 4.75
CA LYS A 92 -2.07 -5.40 4.80
C LYS A 92 -1.61 -5.62 6.24
N GLN A 93 -0.95 -6.74 6.44
CA GLN A 93 -0.24 -7.06 7.68
C GLN A 93 1.25 -7.24 7.41
N PHE A 94 2.08 -6.88 8.38
CA PHE A 94 3.51 -7.17 8.33
C PHE A 94 3.76 -8.68 8.47
N VAL A 95 4.67 -9.23 7.66
CA VAL A 95 5.06 -10.63 7.77
C VAL A 95 6.13 -10.79 8.86
N ALA A 96 5.87 -11.66 9.85
CA ALA A 96 6.65 -11.74 11.08
C ALA A 96 8.16 -12.01 10.87
N ASP A 97 8.51 -12.78 9.82
CA ASP A 97 9.90 -13.20 9.58
C ASP A 97 10.81 -12.06 9.09
N HIS A 98 10.23 -10.93 8.66
CA HIS A 98 10.98 -9.80 8.11
C HIS A 98 10.89 -8.54 8.98
N VAL A 99 10.27 -8.63 10.16
CA VAL A 99 9.97 -7.46 10.98
C VAL A 99 10.42 -7.68 12.42
N ASP A 100 11.31 -6.81 12.90
CA ASP A 100 11.65 -6.74 14.31
C ASP A 100 10.41 -6.26 15.09
N SER A 101 9.77 -7.18 15.82
CA SER A 101 8.54 -6.91 16.58
C SER A 101 8.68 -5.78 17.59
N ARG A 102 9.91 -5.49 18.07
CA ARG A 102 10.20 -4.38 18.98
C ARG A 102 10.11 -3.00 18.32
N LYS A 103 10.17 -2.96 16.98
CA LYS A 103 10.09 -1.74 16.16
C LYS A 103 8.77 -1.63 15.39
N LEU A 104 7.88 -2.61 15.53
CA LEU A 104 6.64 -2.70 14.75
C LEU A 104 5.79 -1.44 14.85
N ASP A 105 5.70 -0.83 16.04
CA ASP A 105 4.94 0.42 16.24
C ASP A 105 5.45 1.58 15.37
N ARG A 106 6.77 1.68 15.16
CA ARG A 106 7.40 2.71 14.34
C ARG A 106 7.09 2.48 12.86
N TYR A 107 7.14 1.24 12.37
CA TYR A 107 6.94 0.93 10.95
C TYR A 107 5.57 1.38 10.41
N TRP A 108 4.50 1.30 11.21
CA TRP A 108 3.20 1.83 10.80
C TRP A 108 3.26 3.33 10.51
N SER A 109 3.93 4.10 11.36
CA SER A 109 4.03 5.55 11.21
C SER A 109 4.94 5.94 10.05
N GLU A 110 6.00 5.16 9.83
CA GLU A 110 6.93 5.36 8.71
C GLU A 110 6.28 5.07 7.36
N ASP A 111 5.46 4.02 7.24
CA ASP A 111 4.70 3.74 6.02
C ASP A 111 3.76 4.91 5.67
N ILE A 112 3.06 5.46 6.67
CA ILE A 112 2.21 6.65 6.46
C ILE A 112 3.06 7.85 6.02
N GLU A 113 4.20 8.08 6.66
CA GLU A 113 5.05 9.22 6.36
C GLU A 113 5.70 9.12 4.97
N ALA A 114 6.17 7.93 4.58
CA ALA A 114 6.66 7.67 3.24
C ALA A 114 5.60 7.97 2.17
N SER A 115 4.35 7.53 2.38
CA SER A 115 3.23 7.87 1.49
C SER A 115 2.94 9.37 1.42
N ARG A 116 3.03 10.10 2.53
CA ARG A 116 2.83 11.56 2.55
C ARG A 116 3.95 12.29 1.82
N VAL A 117 5.20 11.89 2.03
CA VAL A 117 6.36 12.46 1.33
C VAL A 117 6.28 12.18 -0.17
N ALA A 118 5.88 10.97 -0.56
CA ALA A 118 5.66 10.63 -1.96
C ALA A 118 4.55 11.48 -2.60
N GLN A 119 3.42 11.67 -1.92
CA GLN A 119 2.33 12.54 -2.37
C GLN A 119 2.78 14.01 -2.49
N ASN A 120 3.63 14.50 -1.59
CA ASN A 120 4.20 15.84 -1.70
C ASN A 120 5.11 15.97 -2.92
N PHE A 121 5.97 14.97 -3.18
CA PHE A 121 6.80 14.96 -4.39
C PHE A 121 5.95 14.89 -5.66
N SER A 122 4.89 14.08 -5.69
CA SER A 122 4.02 13.98 -6.86
C SER A 122 3.23 15.26 -7.10
N ASN A 123 2.78 15.96 -6.05
CA ASN A 123 2.15 17.28 -6.19
C ASN A 123 3.09 18.30 -6.82
N LYS A 124 4.32 18.41 -6.29
CA LYS A 124 5.35 19.30 -6.85
C LYS A 124 5.69 18.93 -8.28
N TYR A 125 5.79 17.64 -8.59
CA TYR A 125 6.05 17.15 -9.94
C TYR A 125 4.91 17.51 -10.90
N ASN A 126 3.66 17.29 -10.47
CA ASN A 126 2.49 17.58 -11.29
C ASN A 126 2.40 19.06 -11.66
N GLU A 127 2.67 19.93 -10.69
CA GLU A 127 2.75 21.37 -10.86
C GLU A 127 3.93 21.77 -11.77
N TYR A 128 5.14 21.32 -11.43
CA TYR A 128 6.37 21.65 -12.14
C TYR A 128 6.31 21.26 -13.62
N MET A 129 5.81 20.04 -13.90
CA MET A 129 5.74 19.51 -15.25
C MET A 129 4.50 19.96 -16.02
N ASN A 130 3.51 20.56 -15.35
CA ASN A 130 2.18 20.84 -15.91
C ASN A 130 1.62 19.63 -16.70
N THR A 131 1.64 18.46 -16.06
CA THR A 131 1.39 17.17 -16.73
C THR A 131 -0.10 16.97 -17.06
N SER A 132 -0.39 16.45 -18.25
CA SER A 132 -1.73 15.97 -18.61
C SER A 132 -2.06 14.59 -18.01
N LYS A 133 -1.10 13.97 -17.32
CA LYS A 133 -1.22 12.67 -16.65
C LYS A 133 -0.74 12.81 -15.21
N PRO A 134 -1.54 13.42 -14.32
CA PRO A 134 -1.13 13.66 -12.94
C PRO A 134 -0.92 12.35 -12.18
N ILE A 135 0.00 12.40 -11.21
CA ILE A 135 0.39 11.27 -10.37
C ILE A 135 -0.05 11.54 -8.93
N TYR A 136 -0.78 10.59 -8.34
CA TYR A 136 -1.23 10.63 -6.96
C TYR A 136 -0.76 9.40 -6.20
N PHE A 137 -0.53 9.54 -4.90
CA PHE A 137 -0.18 8.45 -4.01
C PHE A 137 -1.31 8.20 -3.02
N ILE A 138 -1.64 6.93 -2.84
CA ILE A 138 -2.50 6.51 -1.76
C ILE A 138 -1.73 6.67 -0.44
N ILE A 139 -2.36 7.39 0.48
CA ILE A 139 -1.96 7.39 1.88
C ILE A 139 -2.83 6.33 2.56
N PRO A 140 -2.27 5.17 2.96
CA PRO A 140 -3.04 4.14 3.64
C PRO A 140 -3.49 4.65 5.01
N ILE A 141 -4.45 3.94 5.61
CA ILE A 141 -4.88 4.20 6.98
C ILE A 141 -4.41 3.09 7.90
N VAL A 142 -3.95 3.45 9.10
CA VAL A 142 -3.70 2.47 10.16
C VAL A 142 -5.02 2.17 10.84
N HIS A 143 -5.44 0.90 10.84
CA HIS A 143 -6.67 0.44 11.49
C HIS A 143 -6.43 -0.79 12.36
N HIS A 144 -7.46 -1.22 13.09
CA HIS A 144 -7.42 -2.46 13.88
C HIS A 144 -8.49 -3.44 13.39
N CYS A 145 -8.12 -4.71 13.25
CA CYS A 145 -9.04 -5.78 12.92
C CYS A 145 -10.14 -5.90 13.98
N SER A 146 -11.37 -6.19 13.55
CA SER A 146 -12.46 -6.56 14.45
C SER A 146 -12.16 -7.90 15.15
N ASN A 147 -12.93 -8.18 16.20
CA ASN A 147 -12.87 -9.49 16.85
C ASN A 147 -13.37 -10.58 15.88
N ASN A 148 -12.69 -11.73 15.88
CA ASN A 148 -13.03 -12.91 15.06
C ASN A 148 -12.95 -12.73 13.53
N ILE A 149 -12.02 -11.91 13.03
CA ILE A 149 -11.85 -11.70 11.58
C ILE A 149 -11.32 -12.95 10.82
N GLY A 150 -10.86 -13.98 11.54
CA GLY A 150 -10.34 -15.23 10.97
C GLY A 150 -8.82 -15.21 10.78
N GLN A 151 -8.23 -16.40 10.58
CA GLN A 151 -6.80 -16.52 10.23
C GLN A 151 -6.57 -15.93 8.83
N PRO A 152 -5.48 -15.17 8.61
CA PRO A 152 -4.27 -15.12 9.43
C PRO A 152 -4.24 -14.02 10.51
N PHE A 153 -5.28 -13.20 10.59
CA PHE A 153 -5.30 -12.05 11.47
C PHE A 153 -5.68 -12.40 12.91
N LYS A 154 -5.15 -11.62 13.86
CA LYS A 154 -5.51 -11.69 15.28
C LYS A 154 -6.55 -10.63 15.62
N SER A 155 -7.29 -10.89 16.69
CA SER A 155 -8.22 -9.92 17.29
C SER A 155 -7.49 -8.63 17.62
N CYS A 156 -8.02 -7.48 17.20
CA CYS A 156 -7.41 -6.17 17.42
C CYS A 156 -6.01 -6.00 16.82
N GLU A 157 -5.58 -6.86 15.89
CA GLU A 157 -4.32 -6.68 15.18
C GLU A 157 -4.33 -5.38 14.39
N ARG A 158 -3.23 -4.64 14.44
CA ARG A 158 -3.06 -3.43 13.65
C ARG A 158 -2.72 -3.80 12.21
N VAL A 159 -3.33 -3.11 11.27
CA VAL A 159 -3.20 -3.34 9.83
C VAL A 159 -3.17 -2.01 9.08
N LEU A 160 -2.66 -2.03 7.85
CA LEU A 160 -2.86 -0.93 6.89
C LEU A 160 -4.04 -1.27 6.00
N ILE A 161 -4.92 -0.30 5.78
CA ILE A 161 -6.00 -0.40 4.81
C ILE A 161 -5.75 0.59 3.68
N GLU A 162 -6.00 0.16 2.44
CA GLU A 162 -5.96 1.00 1.25
C GLU A 162 -6.98 0.56 0.19
N PRO A 163 -7.29 1.38 -0.83
CA PRO A 163 -8.14 0.97 -1.95
C PRO A 163 -7.57 -0.23 -2.71
N TYR A 164 -8.44 -1.17 -3.12
CA TYR A 164 -8.05 -2.22 -4.04
C TYR A 164 -7.90 -1.66 -5.46
N LEU A 165 -6.71 -1.82 -6.05
CA LEU A 165 -6.40 -1.25 -7.37
C LEU A 165 -6.75 -2.16 -8.56
N GLY A 166 -7.12 -3.42 -8.32
CA GLY A 166 -7.48 -4.37 -9.38
C GLY A 166 -6.28 -4.91 -10.17
N ASP A 167 -6.60 -5.64 -11.25
CA ASP A 167 -5.64 -6.51 -11.95
C ASP A 167 -4.71 -5.77 -12.93
N SER A 168 -4.91 -4.46 -13.16
CA SER A 168 -4.03 -3.63 -14.01
C SER A 168 -2.81 -3.07 -13.27
N TYR A 169 -2.51 -3.61 -12.10
CA TYR A 169 -1.41 -3.20 -11.25
C TYR A 169 -0.06 -3.47 -11.92
N GLU A 170 0.78 -2.45 -12.01
CA GLU A 170 2.13 -2.53 -12.56
C GLU A 170 3.15 -1.97 -11.55
N LYS A 171 4.34 -2.56 -11.57
CA LYS A 171 5.52 -2.01 -10.89
C LYS A 171 6.47 -1.44 -11.91
N PHE A 172 6.91 -0.20 -11.72
CA PHE A 172 7.69 0.57 -12.71
C PHE A 172 9.18 0.57 -12.40
N ASN A 173 9.55 0.55 -11.12
CA ASN A 173 10.93 0.41 -10.67
C ASN A 173 10.98 -0.23 -9.27
N THR A 174 12.19 -0.54 -8.80
CA THR A 174 12.43 -1.02 -7.44
C THR A 174 13.28 -0.06 -6.63
N ASN A 175 13.27 -0.21 -5.30
CA ASN A 175 14.14 0.55 -4.40
C ASN A 175 15.65 0.29 -4.61
N HIS A 176 16.02 -0.84 -5.19
CA HIS A 176 17.40 -1.17 -5.56
C HIS A 176 17.81 -0.65 -6.94
N GLY A 177 17.00 0.20 -7.59
CA GLY A 177 17.33 0.84 -8.86
C GLY A 177 17.02 0.03 -10.11
N MET A 178 16.32 -1.11 -10.01
CA MET A 178 15.89 -1.86 -11.19
C MET A 178 14.74 -1.14 -11.89
N ILE A 179 14.84 -0.97 -13.20
CA ILE A 179 13.75 -0.47 -14.05
C ILE A 179 12.97 -1.68 -14.56
N ILE A 180 11.65 -1.69 -14.37
CA ILE A 180 10.78 -2.77 -14.83
C ILE A 180 10.06 -2.30 -16.09
N GLN A 181 10.10 -3.12 -17.14
CA GLN A 181 9.37 -2.85 -18.36
C GLN A 181 7.87 -2.89 -18.07
N SER A 182 7.20 -1.77 -18.31
CA SER A 182 5.75 -1.64 -18.15
C SER A 182 5.16 -1.02 -19.40
N SER A 183 3.93 -1.43 -19.70
CA SER A 183 3.16 -0.94 -20.83
C SER A 183 2.70 0.52 -20.64
N THR A 184 2.58 0.98 -19.38
CA THR A 184 2.06 2.30 -19.06
C THR A 184 3.07 3.28 -18.45
N GLN A 185 4.31 2.83 -18.16
CA GLN A 185 5.36 3.63 -17.50
C GLN A 185 5.58 5.01 -18.13
N GLY A 186 5.74 5.03 -19.47
CA GLY A 186 6.16 6.21 -20.21
C GLY A 186 7.43 6.86 -19.64
N PHE A 187 7.62 8.16 -19.89
CA PHE A 187 8.72 8.91 -19.30
C PHE A 187 8.43 9.43 -17.89
N SER A 188 7.17 9.49 -17.46
CA SER A 188 6.78 10.12 -16.20
C SER A 188 7.35 9.41 -14.97
N MET A 189 7.34 8.08 -14.93
CA MET A 189 7.81 7.32 -13.75
C MET A 189 9.32 7.49 -13.48
N PRO A 190 10.23 7.21 -14.44
CA PRO A 190 11.66 7.42 -14.19
C PRO A 190 12.01 8.89 -13.95
N THR A 191 11.28 9.84 -14.55
CA THR A 191 11.47 11.27 -14.32
C THR A 191 11.00 11.69 -12.93
N LEU A 192 9.88 11.17 -12.42
CA LEU A 192 9.42 11.46 -11.06
C LEU A 192 10.46 11.06 -10.01
N SER A 193 11.06 9.87 -10.15
CA SER A 193 12.15 9.45 -9.25
C SER A 193 13.33 10.42 -9.31
N HIS A 194 13.82 10.80 -10.49
CA HIS A 194 14.92 11.77 -10.61
C HIS A 194 14.53 13.16 -10.06
N PHE A 195 13.32 13.63 -10.36
CA PHE A 195 12.79 14.90 -9.86
C PHE A 195 12.78 14.96 -8.32
N SER A 196 12.37 13.87 -7.65
CA SER A 196 12.32 13.82 -6.18
C SER A 196 13.71 14.04 -5.55
N TYR A 197 14.77 13.48 -6.16
CA TYR A 197 16.14 13.70 -5.74
C TYR A 197 16.59 15.15 -5.97
N HIS A 198 16.24 15.71 -7.12
CA HIS A 198 16.58 17.09 -7.41
C HIS A 198 15.90 18.08 -6.45
N ILE A 199 14.58 18.00 -6.32
CA ILE A 199 13.78 18.97 -5.55
C ILE A 199 14.01 18.85 -4.03
N SER A 200 14.53 17.70 -3.57
CA SER A 200 14.95 17.51 -2.17
C SER A 200 16.39 17.97 -1.89
N GLY A 201 17.11 18.51 -2.88
CA GLY A 201 18.52 18.89 -2.70
C GLY A 201 19.44 17.68 -2.52
N GLY A 202 19.09 16.55 -3.13
CA GLY A 202 19.84 15.30 -3.05
C GLY A 202 19.64 14.50 -1.74
N GLN A 203 18.66 14.86 -0.92
CA GLN A 203 18.44 14.21 0.38
C GLN A 203 17.59 12.94 0.28
N TYR A 204 16.64 12.91 -0.66
CA TYR A 204 15.63 11.85 -0.77
C TYR A 204 15.43 11.39 -2.20
N LEU A 205 15.26 10.09 -2.40
CA LEU A 205 14.83 9.51 -3.66
C LEU A 205 13.53 8.74 -3.47
N LEU A 206 12.50 9.11 -4.23
CA LEU A 206 11.26 8.36 -4.38
C LEU A 206 11.47 7.22 -5.40
N CYS A 207 11.26 5.98 -4.96
CA CYS A 207 11.41 4.78 -5.75
C CYS A 207 10.33 3.74 -5.36
N ASP A 208 10.48 2.52 -5.89
CA ASP A 208 9.47 1.45 -5.78
C ASP A 208 8.09 1.88 -6.31
N LEU A 209 8.10 2.66 -7.40
CA LEU A 209 6.89 3.20 -8.02
C LEU A 209 6.02 2.05 -8.54
N GLN A 210 4.79 1.95 -8.03
CA GLN A 210 3.85 0.87 -8.34
C GLN A 210 2.40 1.30 -8.15
N GLY A 211 1.50 0.73 -8.94
CA GLY A 211 0.06 1.03 -8.90
C GLY A 211 -0.58 0.92 -10.28
N ILE A 212 -1.54 1.78 -10.57
CA ILE A 212 -2.33 1.72 -11.81
C ILE A 212 -2.33 3.05 -12.55
N LYS A 213 -2.66 2.96 -13.84
CA LYS A 213 -3.08 4.11 -14.65
C LYS A 213 -4.55 3.99 -15.00
N LYS A 214 -5.38 4.91 -14.51
CA LYS A 214 -6.85 4.89 -14.70
C LYS A 214 -7.33 6.29 -15.05
N SER A 215 -8.24 6.41 -16.02
CA SER A 215 -8.87 7.68 -16.41
C SER A 215 -7.87 8.83 -16.65
N GLY A 216 -6.72 8.54 -17.29
CA GLY A 216 -5.70 9.54 -17.63
C GLY A 216 -4.74 9.92 -16.49
N ARG A 217 -4.95 9.43 -15.25
CA ARG A 217 -4.09 9.69 -14.08
C ARG A 217 -3.37 8.42 -13.61
N TYR A 218 -2.25 8.58 -12.91
CA TYR A 218 -1.60 7.49 -12.18
C TYR A 218 -2.04 7.53 -10.71
N ILE A 219 -2.38 6.37 -10.17
CA ILE A 219 -2.69 6.16 -8.76
C ILE A 219 -1.70 5.12 -8.26
N LEU A 220 -0.73 5.58 -7.49
CA LEU A 220 0.37 4.79 -6.96
C LEU A 220 0.16 4.48 -5.48
N THR A 221 0.77 3.42 -4.99
CA THR A 221 0.75 3.05 -3.57
C THR A 221 2.10 2.44 -3.16
N ASP A 222 2.27 2.20 -1.87
CA ASP A 222 3.47 1.59 -1.28
C ASP A 222 4.79 2.21 -1.80
N PRO A 223 4.96 3.54 -1.73
CA PRO A 223 6.21 4.15 -2.14
C PRO A 223 7.35 3.76 -1.19
N VAL A 224 8.57 3.82 -1.72
CA VAL A 224 9.79 3.81 -0.91
C VAL A 224 10.48 5.15 -1.05
N ILE A 225 10.96 5.69 0.08
CA ILE A 225 11.85 6.84 0.10
C ILE A 225 13.22 6.36 0.55
N CYS A 226 14.20 6.36 -0.34
CA CYS A 226 15.60 6.18 0.07
C CYS A 226 16.14 7.53 0.57
N SER A 227 16.70 7.56 1.78
CA SER A 227 17.16 8.79 2.43
C SER A 227 18.57 8.67 3.00
N LEU A 228 19.35 9.76 3.00
CA LEU A 228 20.70 9.73 3.56
C LEU A 228 20.76 9.35 5.06
N THR A 229 19.62 9.40 5.75
CA THR A 229 19.49 9.10 7.18
C THR A 229 18.76 7.80 7.49
N GLU A 230 18.36 7.03 6.48
CA GLU A 230 17.63 5.75 6.62
C GLU A 230 16.41 5.84 7.55
N GLN A 231 15.60 6.89 7.36
CA GLN A 231 14.51 7.24 8.28
C GLN A 231 13.12 6.79 7.83
N PHE A 232 12.97 6.17 6.66
CA PHE A 232 11.67 5.79 6.10
C PHE A 232 11.39 4.27 6.16
N GLY A 233 11.77 3.65 7.26
CA GLY A 233 11.43 2.26 7.55
C GLY A 233 12.27 1.20 6.81
N LEU A 234 11.74 -0.02 6.76
CA LEU A 234 12.49 -1.24 6.39
C LEU A 234 13.01 -1.26 4.95
N THR A 235 12.40 -0.49 4.06
CA THR A 235 12.69 -0.49 2.62
C THR A 235 13.59 0.66 2.19
N ASP A 236 13.92 1.58 3.10
CA ASP A 236 14.87 2.66 2.89
C ASP A 236 16.30 2.08 2.84
N LEU A 237 16.86 2.00 1.63
CA LEU A 237 18.23 1.50 1.39
C LEU A 237 19.29 2.60 1.46
N GLY A 238 18.92 3.75 2.01
CA GLY A 238 19.80 4.88 2.19
C GLY A 238 20.46 5.39 0.91
N GLU A 239 21.71 5.84 1.07
CA GLU A 239 22.53 6.32 -0.05
C GLU A 239 22.77 5.23 -1.10
N ASP A 240 22.86 3.95 -0.71
CA ASP A 240 23.09 2.86 -1.65
C ASP A 240 21.91 2.67 -2.62
N GLY A 241 20.67 2.82 -2.15
CA GLY A 241 19.49 2.85 -3.01
C GLY A 241 19.53 4.02 -4.01
N ILE A 242 19.94 5.20 -3.54
CA ILE A 242 20.11 6.40 -4.37
C ILE A 242 21.16 6.18 -5.46
N ARG A 243 22.33 5.68 -5.07
CA ARG A 243 23.45 5.40 -5.98
C ARG A 243 23.07 4.38 -7.03
N SER A 244 22.31 3.36 -6.64
CA SER A 244 21.86 2.31 -7.56
C SER A 244 20.83 2.80 -8.56
N PHE A 245 19.90 3.66 -8.13
CA PHE A 245 19.00 4.33 -9.06
C PHE A 245 19.78 5.10 -10.12
N PHE A 246 20.74 5.96 -9.73
CA PHE A 246 21.51 6.74 -10.70
C PHE A 246 22.46 5.90 -11.57
N ALA A 247 22.88 4.72 -11.11
CA ALA A 247 23.68 3.81 -11.93
C ALA A 247 22.87 3.22 -13.10
N ASN A 248 21.55 3.09 -12.93
CA ASN A 248 20.65 2.50 -13.93
C ASN A 248 19.77 3.53 -14.64
N HIS A 249 19.58 4.71 -14.07
CA HIS A 249 18.73 5.76 -14.61
C HIS A 249 19.34 6.38 -15.88
N LYS A 250 18.55 6.39 -16.95
CA LYS A 250 18.80 7.19 -18.14
C LYS A 250 17.80 8.33 -18.13
N CYS A 251 18.30 9.56 -18.11
CA CYS A 251 17.44 10.74 -18.19
C CYS A 251 16.52 10.64 -19.40
N THR A 252 15.23 10.87 -19.18
CA THR A 252 14.26 10.96 -20.26
C THR A 252 14.26 12.39 -20.82
N PRO A 253 13.57 12.66 -21.94
CA PRO A 253 13.36 14.03 -22.42
C PRO A 253 12.65 14.96 -21.42
N LEU A 254 12.02 14.43 -20.38
CA LEU A 254 11.38 15.22 -19.33
C LEU A 254 12.35 15.60 -18.19
N CYS A 255 13.51 14.95 -18.09
CA CYS A 255 14.53 15.33 -17.12
C CYS A 255 15.30 16.56 -17.61
N GLU A 256 15.43 17.57 -16.76
CA GLU A 256 16.25 18.73 -17.12
C GLU A 256 17.74 18.47 -16.88
N ILE A 257 18.57 19.10 -17.72
CA ILE A 257 20.02 18.98 -17.63
C ILE A 257 20.58 19.59 -16.33
N SER A 258 19.87 20.56 -15.75
CA SER A 258 20.20 21.27 -14.51
C SER A 258 19.91 20.44 -13.25
N TRP A 259 19.14 19.35 -13.36
CA TRP A 259 18.73 18.56 -12.20
C TRP A 259 19.91 17.84 -11.58
N LEU A 260 19.95 17.84 -10.25
CA LEU A 260 20.98 17.17 -9.46
C LEU A 260 21.01 15.67 -9.81
N LYS A 261 22.22 15.12 -9.85
CA LYS A 261 22.49 13.69 -9.98
C LYS A 261 23.46 13.29 -8.89
N HIS A 262 23.40 12.03 -8.46
CA HIS A 262 24.42 11.54 -7.53
C HIS A 262 25.80 11.56 -8.21
N PRO A 263 26.85 12.13 -7.59
CA PRO A 263 28.16 12.27 -8.21
C PRO A 263 28.92 10.94 -8.35
N SER A 264 28.53 9.93 -7.59
CA SER A 264 29.16 8.60 -7.61
C SER A 264 28.13 7.47 -7.74
N PRO A 265 27.47 7.32 -8.90
CA PRO A 265 26.54 6.23 -9.14
C PRO A 265 27.21 4.86 -8.99
N GLN A 266 26.54 3.92 -8.32
CA GLN A 266 27.05 2.57 -8.10
C GLN A 266 25.86 1.62 -8.00
N GLN A 267 25.92 0.48 -8.71
CA GLN A 267 24.88 -0.54 -8.61
C GLN A 267 24.83 -1.14 -7.21
N TYR A 268 23.61 -1.35 -6.72
CA TYR A 268 23.40 -2.12 -5.50
C TYR A 268 23.87 -3.57 -5.71
N PRO A 269 24.61 -4.17 -4.77
CA PRO A 269 25.12 -5.52 -4.94
C PRO A 269 23.97 -6.54 -5.11
N HIS A 270 23.91 -7.20 -6.28
CA HIS A 270 22.90 -8.19 -6.66
C HIS A 270 22.83 -9.44 -5.75
N ASN A 271 23.79 -9.61 -4.83
CA ASN A 271 23.86 -10.78 -3.94
C ASN A 271 23.00 -10.67 -2.68
N ILE A 272 22.32 -9.54 -2.46
CA ILE A 272 21.32 -9.40 -1.39
C ILE A 272 19.94 -9.53 -2.06
N THR A 273 19.51 -10.77 -2.29
CA THR A 273 18.15 -11.04 -2.72
C THR A 273 17.21 -10.68 -1.57
N LEU A 274 16.68 -9.45 -1.54
CA LEU A 274 15.42 -9.22 -0.86
C LEU A 274 14.34 -9.92 -1.69
N HIS A 275 14.11 -11.20 -1.40
CA HIS A 275 12.99 -11.96 -1.93
C HIS A 275 11.70 -11.18 -1.62
N GLY A 276 11.00 -10.69 -2.66
CA GLY A 276 9.64 -10.18 -2.50
C GLY A 276 9.31 -8.80 -3.06
N THR A 277 10.15 -8.14 -3.87
CA THR A 277 9.77 -6.84 -4.48
C THR A 277 8.78 -6.94 -5.65
N LEU A 278 8.35 -8.13 -6.05
CA LEU A 278 7.29 -8.29 -7.05
C LEU A 278 6.11 -8.99 -6.38
N PHE A 279 5.01 -8.27 -6.23
CA PHE A 279 3.71 -8.90 -6.03
C PHE A 279 3.45 -9.78 -7.27
N ARG A 280 3.42 -11.10 -7.08
CA ARG A 280 2.93 -12.02 -8.11
C ARG A 280 1.42 -12.13 -7.91
N PHE A 281 0.66 -11.54 -8.82
CA PHE A 281 -0.77 -11.76 -8.97
C PHE A 281 -1.01 -13.02 -9.81
#